data_AF-A5E2F8-F1
#
_entry.id   AF-A5E2F8-F1
#
_cell.length_a   1.000
_cell.length_b   1.000
_cell.length_c   1.000
_cell.angle_alpha   90.00
_cell.angle_beta   90.00
_cell.angle_gamma   90.00
#
_symmetry.space_group_name_H-M   'P 1'
#
loop_
_entity.id
_entity.type
_entity.pdbx_description
1 polymer ?
#
loop_
_entity_poly.entity_id
_entity_poly.type
_entity_poly.pdbx_seq_one_letter_code
_entity_poly.pdbx_strand_id
1 'polypeptide(L)'
;MPVEELDDKVILTDPSNAKNTATILKYGATVISWKNQDEEKLWLSSAAHLDGSKPVRGGIPLVFPVFGKQSDSTHPTYKLPQHGFARNSTWEFLGQTTESPVTVQFGLGPENIPSEAQSAWPYDFTLILTVSLADDKLSTAIEVENTGKEAFEFNWLFHTYYKIHDVTDTLVNNLVDQHCYDQLIKETYTEKAPAISFHEEFDRKYLNIDERKTLQVIDKGKVLYNLHRTNLPDSVVWNPWTKKAEGMADFEPKNGFHQMLCVEPGHVNSMIMLPPGDKWKGEQEITVGGEIKIQANIF
;
A
#
# COMPACT_ATOMS: atom_id res chain seq x y z
N MET A 1 -6.34 -26.44 -3.46
CA MET A 1 -6.53 -25.98 -2.06
C MET A 1 -6.66 -24.48 -2.10
N PRO A 2 -7.48 -23.84 -1.24
CA PRO A 2 -7.67 -22.39 -1.24
C PRO A 2 -6.38 -21.62 -0.96
N VAL A 3 -5.47 -22.24 -0.21
CA VAL A 3 -4.15 -21.71 0.14
C VAL A 3 -3.10 -22.72 -0.27
N GLU A 4 -2.08 -22.25 -0.98
CA GLU A 4 -0.86 -22.99 -1.29
C GLU A 4 0.32 -22.22 -0.73
N GLU A 5 1.01 -22.82 0.24
CA GLU A 5 2.26 -22.28 0.78
C GLU A 5 3.45 -22.87 0.03
N LEU A 6 4.29 -21.99 -0.51
CA LEU A 6 5.57 -22.31 -1.13
C LEU A 6 6.71 -21.76 -0.25
N ASP A 7 7.95 -22.10 -0.60
CA ASP A 7 9.13 -21.69 0.15
C ASP A 7 9.22 -20.15 0.32
N ASP A 8 8.94 -19.41 -0.75
CA ASP A 8 9.11 -17.96 -0.85
C ASP A 8 7.79 -17.16 -0.82
N LYS A 9 6.65 -17.80 -1.02
CA LYS A 9 5.36 -17.12 -1.22
C LYS A 9 4.17 -17.98 -0.78
N VAL A 10 3.01 -17.34 -0.68
CA VAL A 10 1.72 -17.96 -0.46
C VAL A 10 0.77 -17.54 -1.57
N ILE A 11 0.04 -18.50 -2.13
CA ILE A 11 -0.95 -18.27 -3.19
C ILE A 11 -2.33 -18.55 -2.61
N LEU A 12 -3.22 -17.57 -2.73
CA LEU A 12 -4.63 -17.68 -2.41
C LEU A 12 -5.42 -17.89 -3.69
N THR A 13 -6.38 -18.82 -3.66
CA THR A 13 -7.37 -19.05 -4.72
C THR A 13 -8.74 -19.00 -4.09
N ASP A 14 -9.62 -18.14 -4.60
CA ASP A 14 -11.00 -18.06 -4.13
C ASP A 14 -11.73 -19.40 -4.38
N PRO A 15 -12.28 -20.05 -3.34
CA PRO A 15 -13.02 -21.30 -3.49
C PRO A 15 -14.25 -21.20 -4.39
N SER A 16 -14.85 -20.01 -4.50
CA SER A 16 -16.04 -19.78 -5.33
C SER A 16 -15.71 -19.61 -6.81
N ASN A 17 -14.50 -19.16 -7.12
CA ASN A 17 -14.04 -18.94 -8.47
C ASN A 17 -12.51 -18.97 -8.57
N ALA A 18 -11.96 -20.07 -9.09
CA ALA A 18 -10.52 -20.29 -9.19
C ALA A 18 -9.76 -19.27 -10.10
N LYS A 19 -10.49 -18.44 -10.84
CA LYS A 19 -9.93 -17.33 -11.63
C LYS A 19 -9.56 -16.12 -10.77
N ASN A 20 -10.02 -16.08 -9.53
CA ASN A 20 -9.64 -15.07 -8.57
C ASN A 20 -8.50 -15.61 -7.72
N THR A 21 -7.35 -14.96 -7.78
CA THR A 21 -6.14 -15.40 -7.08
C THR A 21 -5.38 -14.21 -6.52
N ALA A 22 -4.61 -14.43 -5.46
CA ALA A 22 -3.65 -13.46 -4.95
C ALA A 22 -2.34 -14.16 -4.61
N THR A 23 -1.21 -13.55 -4.94
CA THR A 23 0.12 -14.07 -4.60
C THR A 23 0.81 -13.11 -3.65
N ILE A 24 1.24 -13.62 -2.50
CA ILE A 24 1.90 -12.86 -1.44
C ILE A 24 3.30 -13.42 -1.24
N LEU A 25 4.32 -12.59 -1.49
CA LEU A 25 5.70 -12.93 -1.20
C LEU A 25 5.93 -12.88 0.31
N LYS A 26 6.59 -13.89 0.90
CA LYS A 26 6.98 -13.86 2.32
C LYS A 26 7.92 -12.68 2.60
N TYR A 27 8.79 -12.35 1.64
CA TYR A 27 9.57 -11.12 1.70
C TYR A 27 8.67 -9.87 1.58
N GLY A 28 8.69 -9.07 2.64
CA GLY A 28 7.88 -7.88 2.82
C GLY A 28 6.39 -8.12 3.06
N ALA A 29 5.96 -9.39 3.19
CA ALA A 29 4.55 -9.79 3.07
C ALA A 29 3.87 -9.11 1.86
N THR A 30 4.62 -9.01 0.76
CA THR A 30 4.26 -8.15 -0.38
C THR A 30 3.24 -8.87 -1.25
N VAL A 31 2.03 -8.31 -1.39
CA VAL A 31 1.08 -8.80 -2.42
C VAL A 31 1.63 -8.38 -3.78
N ILE A 32 2.04 -9.34 -4.61
CA ILE A 32 2.70 -9.08 -5.90
C ILE A 32 1.79 -9.31 -7.11
N SER A 33 0.66 -10.01 -6.91
CA SER A 33 -0.34 -10.25 -7.95
C SER A 33 -1.71 -10.39 -7.29
N TRP A 34 -2.73 -9.81 -7.91
CA TRP A 34 -4.13 -10.04 -7.58
C TRP A 34 -4.93 -10.11 -8.89
N LYS A 35 -5.47 -11.29 -9.18
CA LYS A 35 -6.35 -11.50 -10.33
C LYS A 35 -7.79 -11.55 -9.88
N ASN A 36 -8.66 -10.88 -10.62
CA ASN A 36 -10.10 -11.05 -10.56
C ASN A 36 -10.56 -11.41 -11.97
N GLN A 37 -11.21 -12.57 -12.12
CA GLN A 37 -11.62 -13.15 -13.39
C GLN A 37 -10.45 -13.32 -14.40
N ASP A 38 -9.30 -13.84 -13.92
CA ASP A 38 -8.04 -14.01 -14.68
C ASP A 38 -7.35 -12.70 -15.11
N GLU A 39 -7.94 -11.53 -14.84
CA GLU A 39 -7.35 -10.23 -15.13
C GLU A 39 -6.53 -9.70 -13.95
N GLU A 40 -5.26 -9.38 -14.20
CA GLU A 40 -4.37 -8.78 -13.21
C GLU A 40 -4.82 -7.35 -12.85
N LYS A 41 -4.86 -7.07 -11.55
CA LYS A 41 -5.33 -5.81 -10.98
C LYS A 41 -4.19 -4.98 -10.37
N LEU A 42 -3.03 -5.58 -10.12
CA LEU A 42 -1.85 -4.89 -9.60
C LEU A 42 -0.75 -4.77 -10.66
N TRP A 43 -0.11 -3.62 -10.72
CA TRP A 43 1.04 -3.44 -11.58
C TRP A 43 2.30 -3.95 -10.89
N LEU A 44 3.10 -4.73 -11.62
CA LEU A 44 4.40 -5.22 -11.20
C LEU A 44 5.40 -4.97 -12.32
N SER A 45 6.55 -4.38 -11.98
CA SER A 45 7.64 -4.22 -12.92
C SER A 45 8.15 -5.58 -13.40
N SER A 46 8.45 -5.70 -14.70
CA SER A 46 9.06 -6.92 -15.23
C SER A 46 10.50 -7.14 -14.74
N ALA A 47 11.13 -6.09 -14.19
CA ALA A 47 12.45 -6.14 -13.56
C ALA A 47 12.37 -6.08 -12.02
N ALA A 48 11.18 -6.29 -11.44
CA ALA A 48 11.03 -6.31 -9.99
C ALA A 48 11.87 -7.46 -9.37
N HIS A 49 12.60 -7.13 -8.30
CA HIS A 49 13.29 -8.13 -7.50
C HIS A 49 12.29 -8.87 -6.61
N LEU A 50 12.15 -10.18 -6.83
CA LEU A 50 11.27 -11.06 -6.03
C LEU A 50 12.07 -12.04 -5.16
N ASP A 51 13.39 -11.90 -5.14
CA ASP A 51 14.36 -12.77 -4.46
C ASP A 51 14.73 -12.29 -3.04
N GLY A 52 14.10 -11.21 -2.56
CA GLY A 52 14.40 -10.59 -1.27
C GLY A 52 15.66 -9.72 -1.24
N SER A 53 16.32 -9.48 -2.38
CA SER A 53 17.52 -8.63 -2.43
C SER A 53 17.21 -7.14 -2.20
N LYS A 54 16.01 -6.69 -2.58
CA LYS A 54 15.51 -5.32 -2.46
C LYS A 54 13.98 -5.32 -2.38
N PRO A 55 13.35 -4.22 -1.90
CA PRO A 55 11.90 -4.09 -1.96
C PRO A 55 11.35 -4.26 -3.37
N VAL A 56 10.21 -4.92 -3.47
CA VAL A 56 9.55 -5.22 -4.74
C VAL A 56 9.10 -3.92 -5.43
N ARG A 57 9.36 -3.81 -6.73
CA ARG A 57 8.88 -2.70 -7.57
C ARG A 57 7.49 -3.03 -8.14
N GLY A 58 6.45 -2.73 -7.37
CA GLY A 58 5.06 -2.95 -7.73
C GLY A 58 4.31 -3.79 -6.68
N GLY A 59 3.07 -4.17 -6.99
CA GLY A 59 2.21 -4.86 -6.03
C GLY A 59 1.75 -3.94 -4.90
N ILE A 60 1.83 -4.41 -3.65
CA ILE A 60 1.51 -3.66 -2.44
C ILE A 60 2.67 -3.73 -1.43
N PRO A 61 3.78 -2.98 -1.62
CA PRO A 61 4.83 -2.87 -0.62
C PRO A 61 4.30 -2.22 0.68
N LEU A 62 4.76 -2.74 1.82
CA LEU A 62 4.34 -2.26 3.15
C LEU A 62 5.35 -1.24 3.70
N VAL A 63 4.84 -0.08 4.11
CA VAL A 63 5.65 1.03 4.63
C VAL A 63 5.47 1.14 6.14
N PHE A 64 6.54 0.84 6.88
CA PHE A 64 6.60 0.94 8.34
C PHE A 64 8.08 0.91 8.80
N PRO A 65 8.47 1.65 9.85
CA PRO A 65 7.67 2.57 10.68
C PRO A 65 7.73 4.03 10.23
N VAL A 66 8.27 4.32 9.04
CA VAL A 66 8.43 5.69 8.55
C VAL A 66 8.06 5.77 7.08
N PHE A 67 7.25 6.75 6.70
CA PHE A 67 6.98 7.07 5.29
C PHE A 67 8.00 8.07 4.76
N GLY A 68 8.49 7.85 3.53
CA GLY A 68 9.55 8.67 2.96
C GLY A 68 10.85 8.53 3.77
N LYS A 69 11.71 9.55 3.71
CA LYS A 69 12.95 9.63 4.49
C LYS A 69 12.76 10.69 5.56
N GLN A 70 12.95 10.31 6.83
CA GLN A 70 12.92 11.26 7.93
C GLN A 70 14.08 12.26 7.79
N SER A 71 13.76 13.54 7.93
CA SER A 71 14.68 14.66 7.77
C SER A 71 15.16 15.23 9.11
N ASP A 72 14.38 15.07 10.18
CA ASP A 72 14.80 15.45 11.52
C ASP A 72 15.79 14.41 12.08
N SER A 73 17.05 14.85 12.24
CA SER A 73 18.14 14.02 12.76
C SER A 73 17.94 13.49 14.19
N THR A 74 17.02 14.09 14.94
CA THR A 74 16.72 13.71 16.33
C THR A 74 15.61 12.66 16.44
N HIS A 75 14.82 12.48 15.37
CA HIS A 75 13.70 11.56 15.36
C HIS A 75 14.17 10.09 15.38
N PRO A 76 13.53 9.18 16.14
CA PRO A 76 13.96 7.78 16.27
C PRO A 76 14.11 7.02 14.93
N THR A 77 13.31 7.38 13.93
CA THR A 77 13.36 6.76 12.58
C THR A 77 14.36 7.39 11.61
N TYR A 78 15.13 8.42 12.01
CA TYR A 78 16.06 9.14 11.12
C TYR A 78 17.08 8.23 10.43
N LYS A 79 17.63 7.26 11.15
CA LYS A 79 18.65 6.33 10.65
C LYS A 79 18.08 5.26 9.72
N LEU A 80 16.76 5.05 9.69
CA LEU A 80 16.13 4.08 8.81
C LEU A 80 16.17 4.52 7.34
N PRO A 81 16.18 3.57 6.38
CA PRO A 81 16.08 3.91 4.96
C PRO A 81 14.71 4.49 4.62
N GLN A 82 14.58 5.01 3.39
CA GLN A 82 13.30 5.53 2.91
C GLN A 82 12.23 4.42 2.94
N HIS A 83 11.07 4.75 3.52
CA HIS A 83 9.92 3.86 3.74
C HIS A 83 10.12 2.74 4.78
N GLY A 84 11.13 2.88 5.66
CA GLY A 84 11.33 1.96 6.78
C GLY A 84 11.82 0.58 6.34
N PHE A 85 11.43 -0.46 7.08
CA PHE A 85 12.01 -1.81 6.96
C PHE A 85 10.99 -2.94 6.74
N ALA A 86 9.68 -2.69 6.86
CA ALA A 86 8.67 -3.75 6.70
C ALA A 86 8.78 -4.46 5.33
N ARG A 87 8.88 -3.70 4.24
CA ARG A 87 9.12 -4.20 2.86
C ARG A 87 10.53 -4.76 2.60
N ASN A 88 11.43 -4.67 3.57
CA ASN A 88 12.81 -5.12 3.47
C ASN A 88 13.09 -6.39 4.26
N SER A 89 12.09 -6.91 4.97
CA SER A 89 12.22 -8.01 5.93
C SER A 89 11.38 -9.20 5.48
N THR A 90 11.79 -10.42 5.81
CA THR A 90 10.97 -11.62 5.55
C THR A 90 9.98 -11.81 6.69
N TRP A 91 8.70 -11.83 6.36
CA TRP A 91 7.63 -12.06 7.30
C TRP A 91 7.38 -13.56 7.48
N GLU A 92 6.99 -13.96 8.68
CA GLU A 92 6.56 -15.31 8.97
C GLU A 92 5.15 -15.53 8.44
N PHE A 93 4.89 -16.66 7.77
CA PHE A 93 3.52 -17.06 7.43
C PHE A 93 2.89 -17.74 8.64
N LEU A 94 1.84 -17.14 9.19
CA LEU A 94 1.17 -17.62 10.41
C LEU A 94 0.05 -18.62 10.11
N GLY A 95 -0.27 -18.82 8.84
CA GLY A 95 -1.28 -19.78 8.39
C GLY A 95 -2.57 -19.15 7.89
N GLN A 96 -3.49 -20.03 7.51
CA GLN A 96 -4.84 -19.71 7.09
C GLN A 96 -5.77 -19.56 8.31
N THR A 97 -6.60 -18.52 8.32
CA THR A 97 -7.56 -18.25 9.40
C THR A 97 -9.02 -18.54 8.99
N THR A 98 -9.37 -18.37 7.71
CA THR A 98 -10.70 -18.70 7.19
C THR A 98 -10.63 -19.32 5.79
N GLU A 99 -11.60 -20.18 5.45
CA GLU A 99 -11.73 -20.80 4.13
C GLU A 99 -12.49 -19.93 3.13
N SER A 100 -13.54 -19.22 3.54
CA SER A 100 -14.35 -18.37 2.68
C SER A 100 -14.87 -17.13 3.43
N PRO A 101 -14.49 -15.90 3.02
CA PRO A 101 -13.42 -15.61 2.07
C PRO A 101 -12.10 -16.25 2.53
N VAL A 102 -11.22 -16.58 1.59
CA VAL A 102 -9.94 -17.20 1.95
C VAL A 102 -9.06 -16.14 2.60
N THR A 103 -8.65 -16.38 3.85
CA THR A 103 -7.91 -15.40 4.65
C THR A 103 -6.67 -16.04 5.27
N VAL A 104 -5.55 -15.34 5.21
CA VAL A 104 -4.27 -15.74 5.78
C VAL A 104 -3.65 -14.62 6.61
N GLN A 105 -2.68 -14.97 7.46
CA GLN A 105 -1.93 -14.02 8.25
C GLN A 105 -0.41 -14.15 8.08
N PHE A 106 0.27 -13.01 8.20
CA PHE A 106 1.72 -12.90 8.23
C PHE A 106 2.17 -12.10 9.46
N GLY A 107 3.28 -12.49 10.07
CA GLY A 107 3.87 -11.87 11.25
C GLY A 107 5.22 -11.21 10.99
N LEU A 108 5.51 -10.10 11.66
CA LEU A 108 6.85 -9.52 11.74
C LEU A 108 7.12 -8.98 13.14
N GLY A 109 8.22 -9.42 13.75
CA GLY A 109 8.79 -8.89 14.98
C GLY A 109 10.26 -8.47 14.84
N PRO A 110 10.87 -7.89 15.90
CA PRO A 110 12.28 -7.52 15.96
C PRO A 110 13.26 -8.62 15.51
N GLU A 111 12.92 -9.88 15.78
CA GLU A 111 13.71 -11.06 15.42
C GLU A 111 13.75 -11.34 13.91
N ASN A 112 12.85 -10.74 13.13
CA ASN A 112 12.75 -10.95 11.69
C ASN A 112 13.37 -9.82 10.85
N ILE A 113 13.77 -8.70 11.47
CA ILE A 113 14.29 -7.53 10.74
C ILE A 113 15.82 -7.51 10.70
N PRO A 114 16.44 -6.82 9.72
CA PRO A 114 17.89 -6.68 9.66
C PRO A 114 18.48 -6.06 10.93
N SER A 115 19.66 -6.53 11.34
CA SER A 115 20.33 -6.06 12.57
C SER A 115 20.57 -4.54 12.58
N GLU A 116 20.80 -3.94 11.42
CA GLU A 116 20.98 -2.52 11.20
C GLU A 116 19.68 -1.74 11.43
N ALA A 117 18.53 -2.32 11.02
CA ALA A 117 17.22 -1.72 11.26
C ALA A 117 16.86 -1.80 12.75
N GLN A 118 17.08 -2.95 13.40
CA GLN A 118 16.86 -3.10 14.84
C GLN A 118 17.77 -2.17 15.66
N SER A 119 19.03 -1.99 15.24
CA SER A 119 19.95 -1.07 15.92
C SER A 119 19.57 0.41 15.71
N ALA A 120 18.96 0.73 14.57
CA ALA A 120 18.51 2.09 14.25
C ALA A 120 17.20 2.45 14.94
N TRP A 121 16.30 1.49 15.15
CA TRP A 121 14.98 1.66 15.76
C TRP A 121 14.71 0.50 16.74
N PRO A 122 15.26 0.57 17.98
CA PRO A 122 15.36 -0.56 18.90
C PRO A 122 14.11 -0.72 19.79
N TYR A 123 12.93 -0.81 19.17
CA TYR A 123 11.68 -1.06 19.87
C TYR A 123 11.22 -2.52 19.70
N ASP A 124 10.48 -3.02 20.69
CA ASP A 124 9.78 -4.29 20.57
C ASP A 124 8.37 -4.04 20.01
N PHE A 125 8.00 -4.80 18.99
CA PHE A 125 6.73 -4.66 18.30
C PHE A 125 6.26 -6.01 17.76
N THR A 126 4.99 -6.07 17.36
CA THR A 126 4.48 -7.16 16.54
C THR A 126 3.58 -6.58 15.45
N LEU A 127 3.84 -6.96 14.20
CA LEU A 127 2.98 -6.67 13.08
C LEU A 127 2.24 -7.94 12.67
N ILE A 128 0.92 -7.86 12.53
CA ILE A 128 0.11 -8.94 11.95
C ILE A 128 -0.62 -8.40 10.72
N LEU A 129 -0.16 -8.81 9.54
CA LEU A 129 -0.88 -8.55 8.29
C LEU A 129 -1.90 -9.66 8.07
N THR A 130 -3.16 -9.29 7.85
CA THR A 130 -4.22 -10.19 7.44
C THR A 130 -4.60 -9.88 5.99
N VAL A 131 -4.53 -10.89 5.11
CA VAL A 131 -4.89 -10.77 3.70
C VAL A 131 -6.10 -11.65 3.42
N SER A 132 -7.18 -11.06 2.90
CA SER A 132 -8.41 -11.75 2.56
C SER A 132 -8.77 -11.56 1.09
N LEU A 133 -9.05 -12.66 0.39
CA LEU A 133 -9.47 -12.67 -1.01
C LEU A 133 -10.91 -13.18 -1.10
N ALA A 134 -11.76 -12.38 -1.76
CA ALA A 134 -13.11 -12.73 -2.15
C ALA A 134 -13.30 -12.48 -3.65
N ASP A 135 -14.51 -12.71 -4.18
CA ASP A 135 -14.77 -12.72 -5.63
C ASP A 135 -14.27 -11.45 -6.34
N ASP A 136 -14.75 -10.29 -5.92
CA ASP A 136 -14.43 -8.98 -6.52
C ASP A 136 -13.56 -8.09 -5.61
N LYS A 137 -12.96 -8.67 -4.57
CA LYS A 137 -12.40 -7.91 -3.45
C LYS A 137 -11.11 -8.47 -2.88
N LEU A 138 -10.16 -7.58 -2.61
CA LEU A 138 -8.95 -7.84 -1.84
C LEU A 138 -8.94 -6.91 -0.61
N SER A 139 -8.87 -7.50 0.59
CA SER A 139 -8.62 -6.75 1.83
C SER A 139 -7.22 -7.06 2.36
N THR A 140 -6.53 -6.01 2.79
CA THR A 140 -5.26 -6.06 3.51
C THR A 140 -5.39 -5.24 4.78
N ALA A 141 -5.45 -5.92 5.93
CA ALA A 141 -5.55 -5.30 7.24
C ALA A 141 -4.25 -5.50 8.03
N ILE A 142 -3.85 -4.49 8.80
CA ILE A 142 -2.68 -4.53 9.66
C ILE A 142 -3.10 -4.34 11.12
N GLU A 143 -2.51 -5.11 12.01
CA GLU A 143 -2.44 -4.82 13.44
C GLU A 143 -0.98 -4.54 13.82
N VAL A 144 -0.75 -3.46 14.55
CA VAL A 144 0.54 -3.08 15.14
C VAL A 144 0.37 -3.13 16.64
N GLU A 145 1.18 -3.92 17.32
CA GLU A 145 1.22 -4.00 18.79
C GLU A 145 2.56 -3.49 19.30
N ASN A 146 2.53 -2.66 20.34
CA ASN A 146 3.72 -2.33 21.11
C ASN A 146 3.90 -3.38 22.20
N THR A 147 4.77 -4.36 21.96
CA THR A 147 5.09 -5.44 22.91
C THR A 147 6.21 -5.07 23.88
N GLY A 148 6.76 -3.85 23.75
CA GLY A 148 7.86 -3.34 24.55
C GLY A 148 7.44 -2.63 25.83
N LYS A 149 8.37 -1.84 26.36
CA LYS A 149 8.20 -1.06 27.60
C LYS A 149 8.20 0.45 27.38
N GLU A 150 8.53 0.91 26.19
CA GLU A 150 8.60 2.31 25.81
C GLU A 150 7.57 2.60 24.73
N ALA A 151 6.95 3.77 24.78
CA ALA A 151 6.10 4.22 23.69
C ALA A 151 6.96 4.48 22.45
N PHE A 152 6.42 4.20 21.26
CA PHE A 152 7.06 4.55 20.00
C PHE A 152 6.09 5.23 19.06
N GLU A 153 6.67 5.96 18.11
CA GLU A 153 5.96 6.62 17.03
C GLU A 153 6.22 5.90 15.70
N PHE A 154 5.17 5.77 14.88
CA PHE A 154 5.28 5.14 13.56
C PHE A 154 4.32 5.72 12.52
N ASN A 155 4.63 5.48 11.25
CA ASN A 155 3.72 5.56 10.12
C ASN A 155 3.36 4.17 9.61
N TRP A 156 2.17 4.06 9.02
CA TRP A 156 1.78 2.92 8.20
C TRP A 156 1.28 3.40 6.84
N LEU A 157 1.65 2.71 5.75
CA LEU A 157 1.05 2.94 4.44
C LEU A 157 1.11 1.66 3.58
N PHE A 158 0.03 1.41 2.85
CA PHE A 158 -0.04 0.40 1.79
C PHE A 158 0.33 1.08 0.46
N HIS A 159 1.51 0.77 -0.09
CA HIS A 159 2.00 1.41 -1.32
C HIS A 159 1.41 0.75 -2.58
N THR A 160 0.10 0.74 -2.72
CA THR A 160 -0.62 -0.02 -3.76
C THR A 160 -0.39 0.51 -5.18
N TYR A 161 0.16 -0.32 -6.06
CA TYR A 161 0.31 -0.07 -7.49
C TYR A 161 -0.87 -0.68 -8.26
N TYR A 162 -1.84 0.13 -8.66
CA TYR A 162 -2.95 -0.33 -9.50
C TYR A 162 -2.50 -0.55 -10.94
N LYS A 163 -2.90 -1.68 -11.53
CA LYS A 163 -2.76 -1.91 -12.97
C LYS A 163 -3.84 -1.12 -13.72
N ILE A 164 -3.43 -0.29 -14.66
CA ILE A 164 -4.35 0.47 -15.51
C ILE A 164 -3.93 0.32 -16.98
N HIS A 165 -4.80 0.73 -17.91
CA HIS A 165 -4.49 0.68 -19.33
C HIS A 165 -3.54 1.81 -19.75
N ASP A 166 -3.95 3.06 -19.50
CA ASP A 166 -3.14 4.26 -19.75
C ASP A 166 -3.47 5.34 -18.71
N VAL A 167 -2.46 5.82 -17.99
CA VAL A 167 -2.61 6.85 -16.95
C VAL A 167 -3.15 8.17 -17.50
N THR A 168 -2.93 8.45 -18.79
CA THR A 168 -3.42 9.68 -19.42
C THR A 168 -4.93 9.69 -19.67
N ASP A 169 -5.55 8.50 -19.72
CA ASP A 169 -7.00 8.30 -19.80
C ASP A 169 -7.64 8.01 -18.41
N THR A 170 -6.82 7.98 -17.36
CA THR A 170 -7.23 7.58 -16.01
C THR A 170 -7.52 8.79 -15.13
N LEU A 171 -8.54 8.67 -14.29
CA LEU A 171 -8.95 9.66 -13.31
C LEU A 171 -8.97 9.08 -11.89
N VAL A 172 -8.66 9.92 -10.90
CA VAL A 172 -8.98 9.64 -9.49
C VAL A 172 -9.98 10.66 -8.98
N ASN A 173 -11.11 10.22 -8.44
CA ASN A 173 -12.15 11.12 -7.94
C ASN A 173 -12.23 11.15 -6.40
N ASN A 174 -13.18 11.95 -5.88
CA ASN A 174 -13.50 12.10 -4.47
C ASN A 174 -12.41 12.73 -3.58
N LEU A 175 -11.44 13.38 -4.23
CA LEU A 175 -10.38 14.18 -3.60
C LEU A 175 -10.59 15.70 -3.71
N VAL A 176 -11.66 16.14 -4.38
CA VAL A 176 -12.02 17.56 -4.43
C VAL A 176 -12.23 18.11 -3.02
N ASP A 177 -11.74 19.35 -2.81
CA ASP A 177 -11.73 20.07 -1.54
C ASP A 177 -10.90 19.42 -0.42
N GLN A 178 -10.12 18.37 -0.71
CA GLN A 178 -9.15 17.85 0.24
C GLN A 178 -7.90 18.72 0.30
N HIS A 179 -7.33 18.86 1.49
CA HIS A 179 -5.99 19.40 1.63
C HIS A 179 -4.97 18.39 1.09
N CYS A 180 -4.04 18.86 0.27
CA CYS A 180 -2.94 18.05 -0.20
C CYS A 180 -1.60 18.77 -0.04
N TYR A 181 -0.57 18.00 0.29
CA TYR A 181 0.82 18.41 0.18
C TYR A 181 1.41 17.86 -1.12
N ASP A 182 1.83 18.75 -2.01
CA ASP A 182 2.47 18.38 -3.26
C ASP A 182 3.97 18.23 -3.05
N GLN A 183 4.47 17.00 -3.24
CA GLN A 183 5.86 16.66 -2.96
C GLN A 183 6.82 17.20 -4.02
N LEU A 184 6.35 17.63 -5.19
CA LEU A 184 7.21 18.15 -6.26
C LEU A 184 7.52 19.63 -6.04
N ILE A 185 6.48 20.41 -5.73
CA ILE A 185 6.63 21.86 -5.49
C ILE A 185 6.83 22.22 -4.01
N LYS A 186 6.65 21.26 -3.10
CA LYS A 186 6.81 21.42 -1.63
C LYS A 186 5.81 22.41 -1.01
N GLU A 187 4.59 22.44 -1.52
CA GLU A 187 3.52 23.33 -1.05
C GLU A 187 2.28 22.56 -0.59
N THR A 188 1.50 23.17 0.30
CA THR A 188 0.20 22.65 0.73
C THR A 188 -0.90 23.54 0.19
N TYR A 189 -1.93 22.95 -0.41
CA TYR A 189 -3.11 23.66 -0.90
C TYR A 189 -4.36 22.78 -0.81
N THR A 190 -5.51 23.36 -1.15
CA THR A 190 -6.77 22.62 -1.27
C THR A 190 -6.96 22.23 -2.73
N GLU A 191 -7.14 20.94 -3.00
CA GLU A 191 -7.44 20.42 -4.32
C GLU A 191 -8.79 20.95 -4.82
N LYS A 192 -8.81 21.48 -6.05
CA LYS A 192 -10.00 22.07 -6.67
C LYS A 192 -10.43 21.34 -7.93
N ALA A 193 -9.60 20.44 -8.46
CA ALA A 193 -10.00 19.61 -9.57
C ALA A 193 -11.16 18.68 -9.15
N PRO A 194 -12.23 18.57 -9.94
CA PRO A 194 -13.34 17.66 -9.63
C PRO A 194 -12.92 16.18 -9.69
N ALA A 195 -11.90 15.89 -10.50
CA ALA A 195 -11.17 14.63 -10.54
C ALA A 195 -9.72 14.93 -10.93
N ILE A 196 -8.80 14.09 -10.47
CA ILE A 196 -7.37 14.19 -10.76
C ILE A 196 -7.10 13.50 -12.09
N SER A 197 -6.38 14.16 -13.00
CA SER A 197 -5.84 13.59 -14.24
C SER A 197 -4.32 13.73 -14.27
N PHE A 198 -3.66 12.95 -15.14
CA PHE A 198 -2.21 12.79 -15.13
C PHE A 198 -1.61 13.03 -16.51
N HIS A 199 -0.77 14.07 -16.62
CA HIS A 199 -0.06 14.42 -17.86
C HIS A 199 1.43 14.75 -17.64
N GLU A 200 1.91 14.51 -16.42
CA GLU A 200 3.28 14.76 -15.96
C GLU A 200 3.56 13.94 -14.69
N GLU A 201 4.76 14.09 -14.10
CA GLU A 201 5.05 13.48 -12.79
C GLU A 201 4.03 13.98 -11.76
N PHE A 202 3.48 13.04 -11.00
CA PHE A 202 2.47 13.34 -9.98
C PHE A 202 2.91 12.71 -8.68
N ASP A 203 2.98 13.51 -7.61
CA ASP A 203 3.38 13.04 -6.28
C ASP A 203 2.73 13.92 -5.21
N ARG A 204 1.52 13.57 -4.78
CA ARG A 204 0.74 14.36 -3.81
C ARG A 204 0.23 13.49 -2.67
N LYS A 205 0.30 14.03 -1.46
CA LYS A 205 -0.27 13.43 -0.24
C LYS A 205 -1.55 14.18 0.13
N TYR A 206 -2.70 13.52 -0.03
CA TYR A 206 -4.00 14.01 0.40
C TYR A 206 -4.22 13.66 1.86
N LEU A 207 -4.70 14.64 2.65
CA LEU A 207 -4.65 14.59 4.12
C LEU A 207 -6.06 14.55 4.72
N ASN A 208 -6.22 13.82 5.82
CA ASN A 208 -7.45 13.77 6.62
C ASN A 208 -8.73 13.53 5.79
N ILE A 209 -8.64 12.61 4.82
CA ILE A 209 -9.76 12.18 4.00
C ILE A 209 -10.78 11.48 4.91
N ASP A 210 -12.02 11.95 4.89
CA ASP A 210 -13.12 11.29 5.59
C ASP A 210 -13.21 9.82 5.20
N GLU A 211 -13.22 8.92 6.19
CA GLU A 211 -13.24 7.46 5.99
C GLU A 211 -14.43 6.97 5.15
N ARG A 212 -15.54 7.72 5.15
CA ARG A 212 -16.73 7.43 4.35
C ARG A 212 -16.54 7.70 2.86
N LYS A 213 -15.46 8.40 2.48
CA LYS A 213 -15.13 8.65 1.07
C LYS A 213 -14.41 7.45 0.47
N THR A 214 -15.02 6.89 -0.57
CA THR A 214 -14.39 5.93 -1.46
C THR A 214 -13.56 6.68 -2.47
N LEU A 215 -12.26 6.40 -2.57
CA LEU A 215 -11.50 6.87 -3.74
C LEU A 215 -11.73 5.92 -4.89
N GLN A 216 -12.00 6.44 -6.09
CA GLN A 216 -12.16 5.59 -7.28
C GLN A 216 -11.09 5.90 -8.30
N VAL A 217 -10.49 4.84 -8.85
CA VAL A 217 -9.68 4.89 -10.06
C VAL A 217 -10.58 4.56 -11.24
N ILE A 218 -10.71 5.49 -12.18
CA ILE A 218 -11.66 5.43 -13.28
C ILE A 218 -10.89 5.49 -14.60
N ASP A 219 -11.22 4.60 -15.54
CA ASP A 219 -10.67 4.60 -16.89
C ASP A 219 -11.83 4.58 -17.90
N LYS A 220 -11.83 5.53 -18.85
CA LYS A 220 -12.85 5.64 -19.92
C LYS A 220 -14.29 5.55 -19.42
N GLY A 221 -14.58 6.20 -18.29
CA GLY A 221 -15.91 6.26 -17.68
C GLY A 221 -16.34 4.99 -16.94
N LYS A 222 -15.42 4.05 -16.69
CA LYS A 222 -15.66 2.85 -15.89
C LYS A 222 -14.81 2.89 -14.63
N VAL A 223 -15.40 2.58 -13.49
CA VAL A 223 -14.63 2.38 -12.25
C VAL A 223 -13.84 1.08 -12.40
N LEU A 224 -12.52 1.18 -12.32
CA LEU A 224 -11.65 0.00 -12.26
C LEU A 224 -11.52 -0.47 -10.82
N TYR A 225 -11.27 0.46 -9.91
CA TYR A 225 -10.99 0.18 -8.50
C TYR A 225 -11.71 1.16 -7.60
N ASN A 226 -12.34 0.64 -6.55
CA ASN A 226 -12.80 1.41 -5.41
C ASN A 226 -11.86 1.12 -4.24
N LEU A 227 -11.35 2.16 -3.61
CA LEU A 227 -10.49 2.06 -2.45
C LEU A 227 -11.25 2.57 -1.21
N HIS A 228 -11.63 1.62 -0.36
CA HIS A 228 -12.07 1.85 0.99
C HIS A 228 -10.91 1.70 1.96
N ARG A 229 -10.98 2.43 3.07
CA ARG A 229 -9.92 2.54 4.06
C ARG A 229 -10.54 2.61 5.44
N THR A 230 -9.87 2.03 6.43
CA THR A 230 -10.25 2.11 7.84
C THR A 230 -9.05 2.61 8.62
N ASN A 231 -9.21 3.70 9.38
CA ASN A 231 -8.13 4.28 10.20
C ASN A 231 -6.83 4.63 9.43
N LEU A 232 -6.96 4.94 8.13
CA LEU A 232 -5.89 5.41 7.25
C LEU A 232 -6.34 6.76 6.63
N PRO A 233 -6.15 7.87 7.35
CA PRO A 233 -6.75 9.15 7.00
C PRO A 233 -6.08 9.84 5.81
N ASP A 234 -4.91 9.37 5.37
CA ASP A 234 -4.16 9.99 4.29
C ASP A 234 -4.16 9.10 3.05
N SER A 235 -3.96 9.69 1.87
CA SER A 235 -3.71 8.93 0.66
C SER A 235 -2.66 9.61 -0.22
N VAL A 236 -1.60 8.90 -0.56
CA VAL A 236 -0.61 9.36 -1.55
C VAL A 236 -1.09 8.94 -2.93
N VAL A 237 -1.09 9.87 -3.88
CA VAL A 237 -1.32 9.57 -5.28
C VAL A 237 -0.02 9.83 -6.02
N TRP A 238 0.49 8.81 -6.72
CA TRP A 238 1.81 8.87 -7.33
C TRP A 238 1.87 8.21 -8.71
N ASN A 239 2.51 8.91 -9.65
CA ASN A 239 2.99 8.37 -10.91
C ASN A 239 4.38 8.95 -11.23
N PRO A 240 5.41 8.13 -11.50
CA PRO A 240 6.77 8.60 -11.72
C PRO A 240 6.96 9.40 -13.01
N TRP A 241 6.09 9.20 -14.00
CA TRP A 241 6.29 9.68 -15.36
C TRP A 241 7.65 9.30 -15.96
N THR A 242 8.02 9.92 -17.07
CA THR A 242 9.16 9.49 -17.91
C THR A 242 10.51 9.53 -17.19
N LYS A 243 10.93 10.70 -16.67
CA LYS A 243 12.30 10.88 -16.15
C LYS A 243 12.59 10.03 -14.90
N LYS A 244 11.63 9.94 -13.98
CA LYS A 244 11.79 9.15 -12.75
C LYS A 244 11.75 7.66 -13.05
N ALA A 245 10.89 7.22 -13.98
CA ALA A 245 10.87 5.83 -14.44
C ALA A 245 12.20 5.41 -15.10
N GLU A 246 12.76 6.26 -15.96
CA GLU A 246 14.08 6.03 -16.59
C GLU A 246 15.19 5.87 -15.56
N GLY A 247 15.17 6.66 -14.47
CA GLY A 247 16.16 6.60 -13.41
C GLY A 247 16.04 5.41 -12.46
N MET A 248 14.92 4.67 -12.48
CA MET A 248 14.71 3.50 -11.63
C MET A 248 15.16 2.22 -12.35
N ALA A 249 16.29 1.65 -11.91
CA ALA A 249 16.87 0.46 -12.53
C ALA A 249 15.95 -0.77 -12.48
N ASP A 250 15.12 -0.90 -11.44
CA ASP A 250 14.17 -1.99 -11.23
C ASP A 250 12.78 -1.72 -11.82
N PHE A 251 12.60 -0.62 -12.55
CA PHE A 251 11.35 -0.24 -13.21
C PHE A 251 11.45 -0.56 -14.70
N GLU A 252 10.80 -1.63 -15.14
CA GLU A 252 10.69 -2.03 -16.54
C GLU A 252 9.26 -2.48 -16.90
N PRO A 253 8.82 -2.24 -18.15
CA PRO A 253 9.50 -1.41 -19.15
C PRO A 253 9.55 0.07 -18.72
N LYS A 254 10.47 0.88 -19.25
CA LYS A 254 10.55 2.33 -18.89
C LYS A 254 9.27 3.11 -19.14
N ASN A 255 8.46 2.72 -20.12
CA ASN A 255 7.13 3.29 -20.36
C ASN A 255 6.03 2.66 -19.49
N GLY A 256 6.38 1.77 -18.56
CA GLY A 256 5.46 1.10 -17.65
C GLY A 256 4.68 2.06 -16.74
N PHE A 257 5.15 3.32 -16.60
CA PHE A 257 4.42 4.37 -15.89
C PHE A 257 3.05 4.67 -16.53
N HIS A 258 2.84 4.39 -17.82
CA HIS A 258 1.52 4.49 -18.43
C HIS A 258 0.54 3.48 -17.86
N GLN A 259 1.01 2.33 -17.38
CA GLN A 259 0.15 1.21 -17.00
C GLN A 259 0.01 1.04 -15.49
N MET A 260 0.46 2.05 -14.73
CA MET A 260 0.38 2.05 -13.28
C MET A 260 -0.14 3.38 -12.75
N LEU A 261 -0.84 3.29 -11.63
CA LEU A 261 -1.12 4.44 -10.78
C LEU A 261 -1.05 3.98 -9.32
N CYS A 262 -0.33 4.71 -8.50
CA CYS A 262 -0.38 4.48 -7.07
C CYS A 262 -1.45 5.35 -6.42
N VAL A 263 -2.33 4.72 -5.64
CA VAL A 263 -3.25 5.39 -4.71
C VAL A 263 -3.11 4.66 -3.38
N GLU A 264 -2.40 5.27 -2.45
CA GLU A 264 -1.75 4.60 -1.33
C GLU A 264 -2.39 5.06 -0.03
N PRO A 265 -3.29 4.29 0.60
CA PRO A 265 -3.88 4.68 1.88
C PRO A 265 -2.85 4.53 2.99
N GLY A 266 -2.79 5.51 3.89
CA GLY A 266 -1.82 5.52 4.99
C GLY A 266 -2.20 6.44 6.14
N HIS A 267 -1.39 6.38 7.20
CA HIS A 267 -1.29 7.37 8.26
C HIS A 267 0.13 7.94 8.22
N VAL A 268 0.30 9.00 7.44
CA VAL A 268 1.60 9.52 6.97
C VAL A 268 1.70 11.06 7.02
N ASN A 269 0.61 11.74 7.35
CA ASN A 269 0.64 13.16 7.65
C ASN A 269 1.24 13.46 9.02
N SER A 270 0.97 12.61 9.99
CA SER A 270 1.54 12.63 11.33
C SER A 270 2.03 11.23 11.73
N MET A 271 2.75 11.12 12.84
CA MET A 271 3.09 9.84 13.44
C MET A 271 1.94 9.37 14.35
N ILE A 272 1.74 8.06 14.40
CA ILE A 272 0.91 7.39 15.41
C ILE A 272 1.80 7.14 16.63
N MET A 273 1.42 7.67 17.79
CA MET A 273 2.04 7.34 19.07
C MET A 273 1.37 6.09 19.65
N LEU A 274 2.15 5.04 19.94
CA LEU A 274 1.66 3.78 20.49
C LEU A 274 2.28 3.49 21.87
N PRO A 275 1.52 3.62 22.97
CA PRO A 275 1.96 3.26 24.31
C PRO A 275 2.27 1.76 24.46
N PRO A 276 3.06 1.37 25.49
CA PRO A 276 3.32 -0.04 25.80
C PRO A 276 2.03 -0.85 26.03
N GLY A 277 1.91 -2.00 25.38
CA GLY A 277 0.76 -2.91 25.46
C GLY A 277 -0.43 -2.52 24.58
N ASP A 278 -0.41 -1.34 23.95
CA ASP A 278 -1.49 -0.91 23.07
C ASP A 278 -1.35 -1.50 21.66
N LYS A 279 -2.51 -1.58 20.98
CA LYS A 279 -2.63 -2.02 19.60
C LYS A 279 -3.26 -0.93 18.74
N TRP A 280 -2.78 -0.80 17.51
CA TRP A 280 -3.38 0.01 16.46
C TRP A 280 -3.73 -0.88 15.27
N LYS A 281 -4.82 -0.57 14.56
CA LYS A 281 -5.24 -1.28 13.36
C LYS A 281 -5.51 -0.33 12.22
N GLY A 282 -5.20 -0.75 11.00
CA GLY A 282 -5.57 -0.05 9.77
C GLY A 282 -5.92 -1.04 8.67
N GLU A 283 -6.74 -0.64 7.71
CA GLU A 283 -7.18 -1.53 6.64
C GLU A 283 -7.30 -0.80 5.30
N GLN A 284 -6.89 -1.50 4.26
CA GLN A 284 -7.18 -1.19 2.87
C GLN A 284 -8.10 -2.26 2.31
N GLU A 285 -9.23 -1.84 1.73
CA GLU A 285 -10.13 -2.72 1.00
C GLU A 285 -10.29 -2.21 -0.43
N ILE A 286 -10.03 -3.09 -1.40
CA ILE A 286 -10.12 -2.78 -2.82
C ILE A 286 -11.20 -3.65 -3.46
N THR A 287 -12.19 -3.02 -4.08
CA THR A 287 -13.21 -3.72 -4.89
C THR A 287 -13.14 -3.32 -6.36
N VAL A 288 -13.38 -4.27 -7.26
CA VAL A 288 -13.35 -4.06 -8.71
C VAL A 288 -14.71 -3.62 -9.23
N GLY A 289 -14.75 -2.66 -10.16
CA GLY A 289 -15.97 -2.30 -10.88
C GLY A 289 -16.93 -1.38 -10.12
N GLY A 290 -18.23 -1.48 -10.42
CA GLY A 290 -19.28 -0.65 -9.82
C GLY A 290 -19.54 0.68 -10.52
N GLU A 291 -20.39 1.50 -9.90
CA GLU A 291 -20.82 2.80 -10.43
C GLU A 291 -19.87 3.92 -9.99
N ILE A 292 -19.77 4.96 -10.81
CA ILE A 292 -19.06 6.20 -10.44
C ILE A 292 -19.85 6.89 -9.32
N LYS A 293 -19.19 7.09 -8.18
CA LYS A 293 -19.71 7.82 -7.03
C LYS A 293 -19.01 9.17 -6.94
N ILE A 294 -19.78 10.25 -6.83
CA ILE A 294 -19.24 11.59 -6.61
C ILE A 294 -19.51 12.00 -5.16
N GLN A 295 -18.45 12.16 -4.37
CA GLN A 295 -18.49 12.49 -2.95
C GLN A 295 -17.67 13.75 -2.71
N ALA A 296 -18.34 14.90 -2.70
CA ALA A 296 -17.77 16.15 -2.23
C ALA A 296 -17.83 16.23 -0.69
N ASN A 297 -17.04 17.12 -0.09
CA ASN A 297 -17.30 17.54 1.28
C ASN A 297 -18.61 18.33 1.29
N ILE A 298 -19.72 17.69 1.66
CA ILE A 298 -20.99 18.40 1.86
C ILE A 298 -20.90 19.05 3.24
N PHE A 299 -20.89 20.38 3.25
CA PHE A 299 -20.84 21.25 4.43
C PHE A 299 -22.00 20.99 5.41
#